data_AF-A0A8S3KB73-F1
#
_entry.id   AF-A0A8S3KB73-F1
#
_cell.length_a   1.000
_cell.length_b   1.000
_cell.length_c   1.000
_cell.angle_alpha   90.00
_cell.angle_beta   90.00
_cell.angle_gamma   90.00
#
_symmetry.space_group_name_H-M   'P 1'
#
loop_
_entity.id
_entity.type
_entity.pdbx_description
1 polymer ?
#
loop_
_entity_poly.entity_id
_entity_poly.type
_entity_poly.pdbx_seq_one_letter_code
_entity_poly.pdbx_strand_id
1 'polypeptide(L)'
;LSLTLYIISLFLSNWIVYTSVPIKIGLWQLCDTEILNYDRCADWNARTYPANITNVEFFGPPDFIRISQSLEIVAFVFYVIAAALLLTGLTQRSMGL
;
A
#
# COMPACT_ATOMS: atom_id res chain seq x y z
N LEU A 1 16.00 -9.09 -3.08
CA LEU A 1 15.90 -7.71 -3.59
C LEU A 1 14.52 -7.42 -4.18
N SER A 2 14.04 -8.20 -5.16
CA SER A 2 12.70 -8.03 -5.76
C SER A 2 11.56 -8.03 -4.73
N LEU A 3 11.51 -9.03 -3.84
CA LEU A 3 10.50 -9.10 -2.78
C LEU A 3 10.52 -7.89 -1.84
N THR A 4 11.71 -7.44 -1.45
CA THR A 4 11.88 -6.27 -0.57
C THR A 4 11.37 -5.00 -1.26
N LEU A 5 11.71 -4.78 -2.52
CA LEU A 5 11.23 -3.64 -3.30
C LEU A 5 9.72 -3.69 -3.54
N TYR A 6 9.18 -4.90 -3.77
CA TYR A 6 7.75 -5.13 -3.88
C TYR A 6 7.02 -4.73 -2.60
N ILE A 7 7.48 -5.20 -1.44
CA ILE A 7 6.88 -4.85 -0.14
C ILE A 7 6.95 -3.34 0.09
N ILE A 8 8.09 -2.69 -0.18
CA ILE A 8 8.23 -1.23 -0.04
C ILE A 8 7.20 -0.50 -0.92
N SER A 9 6.99 -0.96 -2.15
CA SER A 9 6.03 -0.38 -3.10
C SER A 9 4.60 -0.33 -2.51
N LEU A 10 4.18 -1.37 -1.79
CA LEU A 10 2.84 -1.45 -1.19
C LEU A 10 2.56 -0.33 -0.17
N PHE A 11 3.60 0.18 0.50
CA PHE A 11 3.46 1.23 1.52
C PHE A 11 3.66 2.65 0.98
N LEU A 12 4.03 2.81 -0.28
CA LEU A 12 4.18 4.14 -0.88
C LEU A 12 2.80 4.80 -1.06
N SER A 13 2.73 6.10 -0.79
CA SER A 13 1.55 6.94 -1.04
C SER A 13 1.47 7.46 -2.48
N ASN A 14 2.50 7.23 -3.30
CA ASN A 14 2.67 7.87 -4.61
C ASN A 14 2.29 6.95 -5.77
N TRP A 15 1.25 6.13 -5.60
CA TRP A 15 0.77 5.24 -6.67
C TRP A 15 0.11 6.05 -7.79
N ILE A 16 -0.69 7.05 -7.42
CA ILE A 16 -1.25 8.03 -8.35
C ILE A 16 -1.02 9.41 -7.74
N VAL A 17 -0.52 10.34 -8.55
CA VAL A 17 -0.29 11.73 -8.17
C VAL A 17 -1.14 12.62 -9.05
N TYR A 18 -2.06 13.36 -8.43
CA TYR A 18 -2.81 14.41 -9.11
C TYR A 18 -2.00 15.70 -9.00
N THR A 19 -1.78 16.37 -10.13
CA THR A 19 -1.03 17.63 -10.17
C THR A 19 -1.95 18.85 -10.13
N SER A 20 -3.22 18.69 -10.51
CA SER A 20 -4.24 19.74 -10.49
C SER A 20 -4.80 19.99 -9.09
N VAL A 21 -4.80 18.97 -8.25
CA VAL A 21 -5.11 19.02 -6.82
C VAL A 21 -3.97 18.27 -6.15
N PRO A 22 -3.28 18.82 -5.15
CA PRO A 22 -2.03 18.27 -4.60
C PRO A 22 -2.20 16.97 -3.79
N ILE A 23 -2.97 16.03 -4.32
CA ILE A 23 -3.38 14.77 -3.71
C ILE A 23 -2.53 13.63 -4.28
N LYS A 24 -2.01 12.82 -3.36
CA LYS A 24 -1.31 11.55 -3.62
C LYS A 24 -2.21 10.41 -3.13
N ILE A 25 -2.52 9.49 -4.03
CA ILE A 25 -3.31 8.29 -3.74
C ILE A 25 -2.33 7.13 -3.61
N GLY A 26 -2.28 6.52 -2.43
CA GLY A 26 -1.61 5.26 -2.17
C GLY A 26 -2.61 4.11 -2.11
N LEU A 27 -2.07 2.88 -2.03
CA LEU A 27 -2.89 1.69 -1.91
C LEU A 27 -3.69 1.67 -0.60
N TRP A 28 -3.09 2.12 0.50
CA TRP A 28 -3.68 2.06 1.85
C TRP A 28 -4.07 3.41 2.43
N GLN A 29 -3.61 4.50 1.82
CA GLN A 29 -3.79 5.85 2.35
C GLN A 29 -3.96 6.87 1.23
N LEU A 30 -4.66 7.95 1.55
CA LEU A 30 -4.73 9.18 0.77
C LEU A 30 -3.89 10.24 1.47
N CYS A 31 -3.05 10.96 0.74
CA CYS A 31 -2.33 12.12 1.26
C CYS A 31 -2.66 13.38 0.47
N ASP A 32 -2.83 14.51 1.15
CA ASP A 32 -2.91 15.83 0.54
C ASP A 32 -1.64 16.61 0.90
N THR A 33 -1.12 17.38 -0.05
CA THR A 33 0.08 18.21 0.12
C THR A 33 -0.39 19.64 0.39
N GLU A 34 -0.27 20.09 1.64
CA GLU A 34 -0.69 21.46 1.98
C GLU A 34 0.25 22.52 1.39
N ILE A 35 -0.28 23.75 1.29
CA ILE A 35 0.44 24.97 0.88
C ILE A 35 1.72 25.22 1.73
N LEU A 36 1.84 24.60 2.91
CA LEU A 36 2.98 24.67 3.81
C LEU A 36 3.96 23.47 3.73
N ASN A 37 3.89 22.66 2.66
CA ASN A 37 4.79 21.52 2.39
C ASN A 37 4.75 20.37 3.42
N TYR A 38 3.63 20.18 4.12
CA TYR A 38 3.44 18.98 4.95
C TYR A 38 2.41 18.06 4.30
N ASP A 39 2.78 16.79 4.11
CA ASP A 39 1.87 15.75 3.63
C ASP A 39 0.95 15.32 4.78
N ARG A 40 -0.35 15.54 4.63
CA ARG A 40 -1.37 15.04 5.56
C ARG A 40 -1.99 13.78 4.99
N CYS A 41 -1.73 12.65 5.64
CA CYS A 41 -2.22 11.35 5.19
C CYS A 41 -3.34 10.82 6.08
N ALA A 42 -4.31 10.14 5.47
CA ALA A 42 -5.32 9.36 6.17
C ALA A 42 -5.49 7.99 5.51
N ASP A 43 -5.75 6.97 6.33
CA ASP A 43 -6.11 5.64 5.86
C ASP A 43 -7.46 5.69 5.13
N TRP A 44 -7.64 4.84 4.11
CA TRP A 44 -8.92 4.67 3.44
C TRP A 44 -10.08 4.25 4.36
N ASN A 45 -9.76 3.66 5.52
CA ASN A 45 -10.70 3.27 6.56
C ASN A 45 -11.06 4.41 7.52
N ALA A 46 -10.40 5.57 7.43
CA ALA A 46 -10.74 6.72 8.24
C ALA A 46 -12.15 7.23 7.87
N ARG A 47 -12.99 7.47 8.88
CA ARG A 47 -14.36 8.00 8.66
C ARG A 47 -14.33 9.46 8.19
N THR A 48 -13.28 10.19 8.57
CA THR A 48 -13.13 11.62 8.33
C THR A 48 -11.70 11.95 7.96
N TYR A 49 -11.54 12.81 6.98
CA TYR A 49 -10.26 13.42 6.67
C TYR A 49 -10.16 14.80 7.35
N PRO A 50 -9.07 15.12 8.06
CA PRO A 50 -8.89 16.42 8.70
C PRO A 50 -8.58 17.49 7.65
N ALA A 51 -9.62 18.01 6.98
CA ALA A 51 -9.51 19.19 6.14
C ALA A 51 -9.57 20.47 7.00
N ASN A 52 -8.88 21.51 6.56
CA ASN A 52 -8.50 22.70 7.34
C ASN A 52 -9.65 23.53 7.93
N ILE A 53 -10.92 23.21 7.63
CA ILE A 53 -12.11 24.00 8.04
C ILE A 53 -13.29 23.11 8.46
N THR A 54 -13.40 21.88 7.94
CA THR A 54 -14.43 20.90 8.32
C THR A 54 -13.91 19.47 8.11
N ASN A 55 -14.37 18.52 8.92
CA ASN A 55 -14.17 17.11 8.61
C ASN A 55 -14.96 16.76 7.36
N VAL A 56 -14.26 16.36 6.29
CA VAL A 56 -14.93 15.86 5.08
C VAL A 56 -15.20 14.38 5.28
N GLU A 57 -16.46 13.98 5.11
CA GLU A 57 -16.84 12.58 5.15
C GLU A 57 -16.18 11.83 4.00
N PHE A 58 -15.54 10.72 4.37
CA PHE A 58 -14.71 9.96 3.47
C PHE A 58 -15.49 8.74 2.97
N PHE A 59 -15.64 8.60 1.66
CA PHE A 59 -16.45 7.53 1.03
C PHE A 59 -15.67 6.21 0.85
N GLY A 60 -14.50 6.11 1.47
CA GLY A 60 -13.60 4.97 1.32
C GLY A 60 -12.85 4.98 -0.01
N PRO A 61 -12.11 3.89 -0.31
CA PRO A 61 -11.29 3.82 -1.51
C PRO A 61 -12.14 3.70 -2.77
N PRO A 62 -11.71 4.30 -3.90
CA PRO A 62 -12.36 4.07 -5.17
C PRO A 62 -12.21 2.59 -5.58
N ASP A 63 -13.13 2.08 -6.40
CA ASP A 63 -13.22 0.64 -6.71
C ASP A 63 -11.93 0.07 -7.29
N PHE A 64 -11.24 0.84 -8.13
CA PHE A 64 -9.97 0.40 -8.71
C PHE A 64 -8.89 0.18 -7.63
N ILE A 65 -8.85 1.00 -6.57
CA ILE A 65 -7.93 0.79 -5.43
C ILE A 65 -8.31 -0.48 -4.68
N ARG A 66 -9.61 -0.75 -4.45
CA ARG A 66 -10.05 -1.99 -3.77
C ARG A 66 -9.66 -3.24 -4.55
N ILE A 67 -9.80 -3.20 -5.87
CA ILE A 67 -9.39 -4.29 -6.76
C ILE A 67 -7.87 -4.47 -6.68
N SER A 68 -7.10 -3.37 -6.78
CA SER A 68 -5.64 -3.42 -6.64
C SER A 68 -5.20 -3.97 -5.29
N GLN A 69 -5.77 -3.51 -4.16
CA GLN A 69 -5.51 -4.06 -2.83
C GLN A 69 -5.71 -5.58 -2.78
N SER A 70 -6.82 -6.06 -3.35
CA SER A 70 -7.14 -7.48 -3.38
C SER A 70 -6.09 -8.29 -4.18
N LEU A 71 -5.70 -7.78 -5.35
CA LEU A 71 -4.67 -8.42 -6.19
C LEU A 71 -3.30 -8.44 -5.51
N GLU A 72 -2.91 -7.33 -4.87
CA GLU A 72 -1.63 -7.23 -4.16
C GLU A 72 -1.57 -8.17 -2.95
N ILE A 73 -2.66 -8.30 -2.19
CA ILE A 73 -2.75 -9.27 -1.09
C ILE A 73 -2.57 -10.70 -1.62
N VAL A 74 -3.25 -11.06 -2.70
CA VAL A 74 -3.13 -12.40 -3.31
C VAL A 74 -1.71 -12.66 -3.78
N ALA A 75 -1.08 -11.70 -4.47
CA ALA A 75 0.30 -11.80 -4.92
C ALA A 75 1.26 -11.97 -3.74
N PHE A 76 1.09 -11.19 -2.67
CA PHE A 76 1.89 -11.30 -1.45
C PHE A 76 1.80 -12.70 -0.83
N VAL A 77 0.60 -13.28 -0.74
CA VAL A 77 0.41 -14.66 -0.21
C VAL A 77 1.19 -15.67 -1.05
N PHE A 78 1.11 -15.62 -2.38
CA PHE A 78 1.88 -16.51 -3.25
C PHE A 78 3.39 -16.35 -3.06
N TYR A 79 3.86 -15.11 -2.89
CA TYR A 79 5.28 -14.85 -2.62
C TYR A 79 5.76 -15.46 -1.30
N VAL A 80 4.96 -15.34 -0.23
CA VAL A 80 5.29 -15.93 1.08
C VAL A 80 5.34 -17.45 1.00
N ILE A 81 4.38 -18.08 0.33
CA ILE A 81 4.36 -19.54 0.13
C ILE A 81 5.60 -19.99 -0.65
N ALA A 82 5.93 -19.32 -1.75
CA ALA A 82 7.10 -19.63 -2.56
C ALA A 82 8.41 -19.47 -1.76
N ALA A 83 8.53 -18.40 -0.97
CA ALA A 83 9.69 -18.17 -0.10
C ALA A 83 9.81 -19.27 0.97
N ALA A 84 8.71 -19.68 1.60
CA ALA A 84 8.70 -20.75 2.59
C ALA A 84 9.16 -22.09 1.98
N LEU A 85 8.64 -22.45 0.80
CA LEU A 85 9.02 -23.67 0.08
C LEU A 85 10.51 -23.68 -0.32
N LEU A 86 11.04 -22.53 -0.74
CA LEU A 86 12.46 -22.39 -1.05
C LEU A 86 13.33 -22.60 0.19
N LEU A 87 12.95 -21.99 1.32
CA LEU A 87 13.68 -22.14 2.59
C LEU A 87 13.64 -23.59 3.09
N THR A 88 12.48 -24.25 3.07
CA THR A 88 12.37 -25.65 3.50
C THR A 88 13.17 -26.58 2.59
N GLY A 89 13.11 -26.40 1.27
CA GLY A 89 13.91 -27.18 0.31
C GLY A 89 15.43 -27.01 0.50
N LEU A 90 15.88 -25.79 0.83
CA LEU A 90 17.29 -25.53 1.16
C LEU A 90 17.70 -26.20 2.48
N THR A 91 16.83 -26.19 3.50
CA THR A 91 17.11 -26.85 4.79
C THR A 91 17.15 -28.37 4.69
N GLN A 92 16.34 -28.98 3.80
CA GLN A 92 16.40 -30.43 3.58
C GLN A 92 17.71 -30.87 2.94
N ARG A 93 18.23 -30.09 1.97
CA ARG A 93 19.53 -30.37 1.33
C ARG A 93 20.71 -30.27 2.29
N SER A 94 20.68 -29.37 3.28
CA SER A 94 21.79 -29.23 4.23
C SER A 94 21.86 -30.37 5.26
N MET A 95 20.76 -31.11 5.46
CA MET A 95 20.69 -32.22 6.42
C MET A 95 20.92 -33.60 5.80
N GLY A 96 21.27 -33.69 4.50
CA GLY A 96 21.68 -34.94 3.86
C GLY A 96 20.56 -35.97 3.67
N LEU A 97 19.40 -35.52 3.19
CA LEU A 97 18.36 -36.36 2.59
C LEU A 97 18.49 -36.35 1.05
#